data_AF-A0A4Q2SBB9-F1
#
_entry.id   AF-A0A4Q2SBB9-F1
#
_cell.length_a   1.000
_cell.length_b   1.000
_cell.length_c   1.000
_cell.angle_alpha   90.00
_cell.angle_beta   90.00
_cell.angle_gamma   90.00
#
_symmetry.space_group_name_H-M   'P 1'
#
loop_
_entity.id
_entity.type
_entity.pdbx_description
1 polymer ?
#
loop_
_entity_poly.entity_id
_entity_poly.type
_entity_poly.pdbx_seq_one_letter_code
_entity_poly.pdbx_strand_id
1 'polypeptide(L)'
;MRPLASGAAPSALALRALVLALPCLALALALPEVPHWFVLLGVPVSAAVWARTPDHAVGVVPLVLVGGWWASHDVLDWRVPVVAVLLLAAHLAAVLAAYGPATLAVDRRLARLWLVRGLLALVPVPVTWLALRGLDPAWAPPGTWLAAGALLSALLLVTARLTRSEAR
;
A
#
# COMPACT_ATOMS: atom_id res chain seq x y z
N MET A 1 -7.87 17.28 18.18
CA MET A 1 -8.22 15.88 17.83
C MET A 1 -9.70 15.85 17.47
N ARG A 2 -10.09 15.49 16.23
CA ARG A 2 -11.52 15.36 15.88
C ARG A 2 -11.97 13.92 16.19
N PRO A 3 -12.81 13.68 17.21
CA PRO A 3 -13.44 12.38 17.41
C PRO A 3 -14.27 12.03 16.18
N LEU A 4 -14.42 10.72 15.90
CA LEU A 4 -15.35 10.25 14.86
C LEU A 4 -16.72 10.85 15.17
N ALA A 5 -17.27 11.63 14.25
CA ALA A 5 -18.61 12.18 14.42
C ALA A 5 -19.58 11.00 14.59
N SER A 6 -20.39 11.05 15.66
CA SER A 6 -21.52 10.14 15.86
C SER A 6 -22.41 10.20 14.61
N GLY A 7 -22.34 9.19 13.74
CA GLY A 7 -23.01 9.19 12.43
C GLY A 7 -22.18 8.71 11.23
N ALA A 8 -20.97 8.19 11.44
CA ALA A 8 -20.20 7.57 10.36
C ALA A 8 -20.96 6.36 9.76
N ALA A 9 -21.04 6.31 8.43
CA ALA A 9 -21.65 5.19 7.72
C ALA A 9 -20.86 3.89 8.01
N PRO A 10 -21.54 2.73 8.14
CA PRO A 10 -20.86 1.45 8.41
C PRO A 10 -19.76 1.12 7.40
N SER A 11 -19.96 1.47 6.13
CA SER A 11 -18.96 1.27 5.07
C SER A 11 -17.70 2.12 5.30
N ALA A 12 -17.83 3.35 5.78
CA ALA A 12 -16.69 4.21 6.07
C ALA A 12 -15.89 3.68 7.27
N LEU A 13 -16.58 3.17 8.30
CA LEU A 13 -15.94 2.51 9.44
C LEU A 13 -15.20 1.24 9.02
N ALA A 14 -15.82 0.41 8.17
CA ALA A 14 -15.19 -0.79 7.64
C ALA A 14 -13.91 -0.46 6.84
N LEU A 15 -13.95 0.54 5.97
CA LEU A 15 -12.76 0.97 5.22
C LEU A 15 -11.64 1.45 6.16
N ARG A 16 -11.95 2.24 7.17
CA ARG A 16 -10.95 2.70 8.15
C ARG A 16 -10.36 1.55 8.96
N ALA A 17 -11.18 0.57 9.33
CA ALA A 17 -10.71 -0.64 9.99
C ALA A 17 -9.76 -1.43 9.09
N LEU A 18 -10.06 -1.54 7.79
CA LEU A 18 -9.17 -2.18 6.80
C LEU A 18 -7.84 -1.43 6.64
N VAL A 19 -7.87 -0.09 6.55
CA VAL A 19 -6.64 0.74 6.48
C VAL A 19 -5.73 0.52 7.69
N LEU A 20 -6.30 0.30 8.87
CA LEU A 20 -5.54 -0.04 10.07
C LEU A 20 -5.05 -1.49 10.06
N ALA A 21 -5.94 -2.44 9.78
CA ALA A 21 -5.68 -3.87 9.97
C ALA A 21 -4.74 -4.46 8.91
N LEU A 22 -4.91 -4.08 7.63
CA LEU A 22 -4.20 -4.73 6.53
C LEU A 22 -2.68 -4.51 6.58
N PRO A 23 -2.12 -3.31 6.87
CA PRO A 23 -0.69 -3.15 7.04
C PRO A 23 -0.14 -3.93 8.24
N CYS A 24 -0.90 -4.01 9.34
CA CYS A 24 -0.52 -4.79 10.52
C CYS A 24 -0.51 -6.30 10.23
N LEU A 25 -1.48 -6.81 9.47
CA LEU A 25 -1.49 -8.19 9.00
C LEU A 25 -0.32 -8.48 8.06
N ALA A 26 -0.01 -7.54 7.15
CA ALA A 26 1.14 -7.63 6.26
C ALA A 26 2.46 -7.69 7.04
N LEU A 27 2.61 -6.86 8.08
CA LEU A 27 3.73 -6.92 9.01
C LEU A 27 3.75 -8.22 9.82
N ALA A 28 2.59 -8.75 10.23
CA ALA A 28 2.52 -9.97 11.01
C ALA A 28 3.00 -11.19 10.20
N LEU A 29 2.72 -11.21 8.89
CA LEU A 29 3.30 -12.19 7.96
C LEU A 29 4.81 -12.01 7.77
N ALA A 30 5.33 -10.84 8.13
CA ALA A 30 6.72 -10.42 8.02
C ALA A 30 7.48 -10.46 9.36
N LEU A 31 6.89 -11.08 10.40
CA LEU A 31 7.32 -10.84 11.77
C LEU A 31 8.84 -11.09 11.91
N PRO A 32 9.61 -10.09 12.38
CA PRO A 32 11.05 -10.21 12.47
C PRO A 32 11.46 -11.40 13.34
N GLU A 33 12.50 -12.13 12.95
CA GLU A 33 13.24 -12.95 13.91
C GLU A 33 13.90 -12.07 14.99
N VAL A 34 14.33 -10.86 14.60
CA VAL A 34 14.90 -9.84 15.50
C VAL A 34 13.99 -8.61 15.56
N PRO A 35 13.32 -8.33 16.70
CA PRO A 35 12.32 -7.28 16.79
C PRO A 35 12.93 -5.89 16.62
N HIS A 36 12.61 -5.22 15.51
CA HIS A 36 12.95 -3.82 15.30
C HIS A 36 11.76 -2.96 15.71
N TRP A 37 11.86 -2.36 16.90
CA TRP A 37 10.79 -1.58 17.53
C TRP A 37 10.26 -0.47 16.61
N PHE A 38 11.11 0.12 15.76
CA PHE A 38 10.71 1.15 14.82
C PHE A 38 9.70 0.65 13.77
N VAL A 39 9.86 -0.59 13.27
CA VAL A 39 8.90 -1.20 12.34
C VAL A 39 7.65 -1.65 13.10
N LEU A 40 7.86 -2.32 14.24
CA LEU A 40 6.77 -2.87 15.07
C LEU A 40 5.82 -1.80 15.61
N LEU A 41 6.33 -0.60 15.94
CA LEU A 41 5.51 0.53 16.40
C LEU A 41 5.16 1.48 15.25
N GLY A 42 6.09 1.71 14.32
CA GLY A 42 5.90 2.64 13.21
C GLY A 42 4.74 2.26 12.32
N VAL A 43 4.60 0.97 11.96
CA VAL A 43 3.48 0.48 11.14
C VAL A 43 2.13 0.71 11.80
N PRO A 44 1.82 0.20 13.02
CA PRO A 44 0.50 0.37 13.61
C PRO A 44 0.20 1.83 13.95
N VAL A 45 1.18 2.62 14.40
CA VAL A 45 0.97 4.04 14.72
C VAL A 45 0.64 4.83 13.45
N SER A 46 1.45 4.67 12.39
CA SER A 46 1.20 5.36 11.12
C SER A 46 -0.09 4.89 10.45
N ALA A 47 -0.42 3.60 10.48
CA ALA A 47 -1.68 3.05 10.00
C ALA A 47 -2.89 3.60 10.79
N ALA A 48 -2.76 3.80 12.10
CA ALA A 48 -3.81 4.42 12.91
C ALA A 48 -4.01 5.91 12.58
N VAL A 49 -2.95 6.66 12.26
CA VAL A 49 -3.08 8.04 11.77
C VAL A 49 -3.71 8.03 10.37
N TRP A 50 -3.29 7.13 9.49
CA TRP A 50 -3.82 7.01 8.14
C TRP A 50 -5.31 6.62 8.12
N ALA A 51 -5.73 5.67 8.95
CA ALA A 51 -7.13 5.30 9.11
C ALA A 51 -8.00 6.48 9.63
N ARG A 52 -7.40 7.45 10.32
CA ARG A 52 -8.10 8.66 10.77
C ARG A 52 -8.19 9.71 9.67
N THR A 53 -7.13 9.82 8.87
CA THR A 53 -6.91 10.80 7.79
C THR A 53 -6.45 10.08 6.52
N PRO A 54 -7.38 9.44 5.77
CA PRO A 54 -7.04 8.54 4.67
C PRO A 54 -6.32 9.20 3.48
N ASP A 55 -6.48 10.51 3.35
CA ASP A 55 -5.85 11.39 2.36
C ASP A 55 -4.44 11.87 2.76
N HIS A 56 -4.02 11.63 4.00
CA HIS A 56 -2.75 12.11 4.52
C HIS A 56 -1.56 11.29 3.97
N ALA A 57 -0.46 11.97 3.65
CA ALA A 57 0.76 11.35 3.12
C ALA A 57 1.42 10.32 4.07
N VAL A 58 1.01 10.30 5.34
CA VAL A 58 1.48 9.32 6.34
C VAL A 58 1.14 7.88 5.93
N GLY A 59 0.13 7.70 5.08
CA GLY A 59 -0.22 6.38 4.53
C GLY A 59 0.89 5.72 3.72
N VAL A 60 1.88 6.48 3.25
CA VAL A 60 3.07 5.92 2.58
C VAL A 60 3.98 5.20 3.57
N VAL A 61 4.04 5.66 4.84
CA VAL A 61 4.93 5.11 5.87
C VAL A 61 4.73 3.62 6.09
N PRO A 62 3.52 3.09 6.39
CA PRO A 62 3.35 1.66 6.62
C PRO A 62 3.66 0.83 5.37
N LEU A 63 3.40 1.34 4.16
CA LEU A 63 3.72 0.65 2.91
C LEU A 63 5.23 0.51 2.73
N VAL A 64 5.98 1.59 2.93
CA VAL A 64 7.44 1.62 2.81
C VAL A 64 8.11 0.84 3.92
N LEU A 65 7.63 0.92 5.17
CA LEU A 65 8.21 0.16 6.27
C LEU A 65 8.03 -1.34 6.08
N VAL A 66 6.84 -1.80 5.72
CA VAL A 66 6.60 -3.24 5.49
C VAL A 66 7.34 -3.72 4.24
N GLY A 67 7.26 -2.99 3.12
CA GLY A 67 7.95 -3.36 1.88
C GLY A 67 9.48 -3.33 2.01
N GLY A 68 10.01 -2.28 2.63
CA GLY A 68 11.45 -2.12 2.90
C GLY A 68 11.98 -3.16 3.87
N TRP A 69 11.19 -3.53 4.89
CA TRP A 69 11.53 -4.62 5.81
C TRP A 69 11.67 -5.96 5.09
N TRP A 70 10.69 -6.31 4.25
CA TRP A 70 10.78 -7.53 3.43
C TRP A 70 11.99 -7.51 2.49
N ALA A 71 12.24 -6.37 1.84
CA ALA A 71 13.36 -6.22 0.93
C ALA A 71 14.73 -6.32 1.63
N SER A 72 14.86 -5.80 2.86
CA SER A 72 16.14 -5.84 3.59
C SER A 72 16.50 -7.20 4.16
N HIS A 73 15.56 -8.14 4.20
CA HIS A 73 15.76 -9.50 4.73
C HIS A 73 15.82 -10.56 3.62
N ASP A 74 15.90 -10.14 2.35
CA ASP A 74 16.02 -11.03 1.17
C ASP A 74 15.00 -12.17 1.12
N VAL A 75 13.79 -11.95 1.67
CA VAL A 75 12.77 -13.00 1.73
C VAL A 75 11.99 -13.03 0.41
N LEU A 76 12.28 -14.04 -0.43
CA LEU A 76 11.56 -14.29 -1.68
C LEU A 76 10.76 -15.60 -1.61
N ASP A 77 9.75 -15.64 -0.73
CA ASP A 77 8.85 -16.78 -0.57
C ASP A 77 7.43 -16.51 -1.10
N TRP A 78 6.51 -17.44 -0.87
CA TRP A 78 5.12 -17.36 -1.34
C TRP A 78 4.31 -16.24 -0.64
N ARG A 79 4.79 -15.67 0.46
CA ARG A 79 4.09 -14.63 1.22
C ARG A 79 4.24 -13.25 0.58
N VAL A 80 5.28 -13.02 -0.22
CA VAL A 80 5.51 -11.77 -0.95
C VAL A 80 4.26 -11.30 -1.73
N PRO A 81 3.64 -12.11 -2.61
CA PRO A 81 2.43 -11.69 -3.30
C PRO A 81 1.25 -11.42 -2.35
N VAL A 82 1.13 -12.16 -1.25
CA VAL A 82 0.07 -11.94 -0.24
C VAL A 82 0.26 -10.59 0.44
N VAL A 83 1.47 -10.27 0.85
CA VAL A 83 1.84 -8.98 1.46
C VAL A 83 1.55 -7.84 0.50
N ALA A 84 1.92 -7.97 -0.77
CA ALA A 84 1.62 -6.96 -1.79
C ALA A 84 0.11 -6.72 -1.95
N VAL A 85 -0.70 -7.78 -1.95
CA VAL A 85 -2.17 -7.69 -1.99
C VAL A 85 -2.72 -6.97 -0.76
N LEU A 86 -2.23 -7.29 0.43
CA LEU A 86 -2.67 -6.64 1.67
C LEU A 86 -2.36 -5.14 1.68
N LEU A 87 -1.13 -4.77 1.30
CA LEU A 87 -0.70 -3.37 1.22
C LEU A 87 -1.49 -2.58 0.17
N LEU A 88 -1.73 -3.17 -1.01
CA LEU A 88 -2.54 -2.53 -2.03
C LEU A 88 -4.00 -2.38 -1.59
N ALA A 89 -4.58 -3.42 -0.98
CA ALA A 89 -5.94 -3.36 -0.44
C ALA A 89 -6.08 -2.26 0.63
N ALA A 90 -5.07 -2.07 1.48
CA ALA A 90 -5.02 -0.96 2.44
C ALA A 90 -5.05 0.39 1.72
N HIS A 91 -4.25 0.55 0.66
CA HIS A 91 -4.22 1.76 -0.15
C HIS A 91 -5.56 2.05 -0.83
N LEU A 92 -6.17 1.03 -1.46
CA LEU A 92 -7.49 1.18 -2.09
C LEU A 92 -8.57 1.53 -1.07
N ALA A 93 -8.53 0.93 0.13
CA ALA A 93 -9.47 1.24 1.20
C ALA A 93 -9.33 2.69 1.66
N ALA A 94 -8.09 3.20 1.77
CA ALA A 94 -7.83 4.59 2.11
C ALA A 94 -8.30 5.54 1.01
N VAL A 95 -8.02 5.23 -0.25
CA VAL A 95 -8.48 6.00 -1.41
C VAL A 95 -10.01 6.10 -1.40
N LEU A 96 -10.72 4.98 -1.25
CA LEU A 96 -12.18 4.97 -1.18
C LEU A 96 -12.71 5.72 0.05
N ALA A 97 -12.02 5.64 1.20
CA ALA A 97 -12.39 6.38 2.40
C ALA A 97 -12.15 7.90 2.28
N ALA A 98 -11.28 8.34 1.36
CA ALA A 98 -10.98 9.75 1.10
C ALA A 98 -11.95 10.40 0.08
N TYR A 99 -12.70 9.62 -0.70
CA TYR A 99 -13.54 10.14 -1.80
C TYR A 99 -14.76 10.95 -1.35
N GLY A 100 -15.19 10.85 -0.09
CA GLY A 100 -16.40 11.51 0.37
C GLY A 100 -16.51 11.64 1.88
N PRO A 101 -17.51 12.40 2.36
CA PRO A 101 -17.73 12.57 3.79
C PRO A 101 -18.07 11.24 4.45
N ALA A 102 -17.57 11.04 5.69
CA ALA A 102 -17.72 9.78 6.42
C ALA A 102 -19.17 9.39 6.73
N THR A 103 -20.13 10.30 6.58
CA THR A 103 -21.57 10.09 6.79
C THR A 103 -22.27 9.48 5.59
N LEU A 104 -21.65 9.47 4.40
CA LEU A 104 -22.23 8.90 3.18
C LEU A 104 -21.73 7.48 2.94
N ALA A 105 -22.61 6.65 2.38
CA ALA A 105 -22.24 5.33 1.90
C ALA A 105 -21.31 5.44 0.68
N VAL A 106 -20.39 4.48 0.56
CA VAL A 106 -19.48 4.40 -0.58
C VAL A 106 -20.26 3.99 -1.83
N ASP A 107 -20.12 4.75 -2.92
CA ASP A 107 -20.71 4.38 -4.21
C ASP A 107 -20.09 3.08 -4.74
N ARG A 108 -20.96 2.09 -5.02
CA ARG A 108 -20.56 0.79 -5.57
C ARG A 108 -19.89 0.91 -6.93
N ARG A 109 -20.28 1.86 -7.79
CA ARG A 109 -19.67 2.05 -9.11
C ARG A 109 -18.23 2.53 -8.96
N LEU A 110 -18.00 3.49 -8.08
CA LEU A 110 -16.68 3.99 -7.73
C LEU A 110 -15.81 2.90 -7.09
N ALA A 111 -16.37 2.15 -6.12
CA ALA A 111 -15.68 1.02 -5.49
C ALA A 111 -15.24 -0.02 -6.54
N ARG A 112 -16.11 -0.37 -7.49
CA ARG A 112 -15.80 -1.30 -8.57
C ARG A 112 -14.71 -0.77 -9.50
N LEU A 113 -14.75 0.52 -9.86
CA LEU A 113 -13.70 1.12 -10.69
C LEU A 113 -12.33 1.02 -10.02
N TRP A 114 -12.24 1.34 -8.73
CA TRP A 114 -11.00 1.25 -7.97
C TRP A 114 -10.55 -0.18 -7.74
N LEU A 115 -11.49 -1.12 -7.56
CA LEU A 115 -11.18 -2.54 -7.51
C LEU A 115 -10.51 -3.01 -8.81
N VAL A 116 -11.09 -2.68 -9.97
CA VAL A 116 -10.51 -3.05 -11.28
C VAL A 116 -9.12 -2.43 -11.46
N ARG A 117 -8.96 -1.14 -11.16
CA ARG A 117 -7.64 -0.48 -11.21
C ARG A 117 -6.63 -1.12 -10.27
N GLY A 118 -7.07 -1.48 -9.07
CA GLY A 118 -6.26 -2.21 -8.09
C GLY A 118 -5.82 -3.58 -8.61
N LEU A 119 -6.74 -4.38 -9.14
CA LEU A 119 -6.43 -5.68 -9.73
C LEU A 119 -5.43 -5.56 -10.88
N LEU A 120 -5.59 -4.55 -11.74
CA LEU A 120 -4.62 -4.25 -12.79
C LEU A 120 -3.25 -3.86 -12.22
N ALA A 121 -3.22 -3.08 -11.14
CA ALA A 121 -1.99 -2.71 -10.44
C ALA A 121 -1.30 -3.90 -9.74
N LEU A 122 -1.99 -5.03 -9.55
CA LEU A 122 -1.38 -6.27 -9.04
C LEU A 122 -0.67 -7.07 -10.11
N VAL A 123 -0.93 -6.86 -11.41
CA VAL A 123 -0.32 -7.66 -12.50
C VAL A 123 1.22 -7.68 -12.44
N PRO A 124 1.93 -6.57 -12.14
CA PRO A 124 3.38 -6.60 -12.00
C PRO A 124 3.89 -7.51 -10.87
N VAL A 125 3.09 -7.76 -9.83
CA VAL A 125 3.51 -8.53 -8.65
C VAL A 125 3.83 -9.99 -8.99
N PRO A 126 2.90 -10.83 -9.51
CA PRO A 126 3.22 -12.21 -9.84
C PRO A 126 4.24 -12.31 -10.98
N VAL A 127 4.23 -11.37 -11.93
CA VAL A 127 5.22 -11.32 -13.02
C VAL A 127 6.62 -11.12 -12.46
N THR A 128 6.80 -10.12 -11.59
CA THR A 128 8.10 -9.82 -10.97
C THR A 128 8.53 -10.93 -10.02
N TRP A 129 7.61 -11.48 -9.23
CA TRP A 129 7.91 -12.58 -8.31
C TRP A 129 8.37 -13.84 -9.05
N LEU A 130 7.68 -14.22 -10.14
CA LEU A 130 8.10 -15.36 -10.99
C LEU A 130 9.43 -15.10 -11.69
N ALA A 131 9.62 -13.89 -12.24
CA ALA A 131 10.88 -13.51 -12.88
C ALA A 131 12.05 -13.60 -11.90
N LEU A 132 11.89 -13.09 -10.68
CA LEU A 132 12.93 -13.12 -9.65
C LEU A 132 13.25 -14.54 -9.16
N ARG A 133 12.24 -15.40 -9.07
CA ARG A 133 12.46 -16.81 -8.67
C ARG A 133 13.32 -17.59 -9.67
N GLY A 134 13.29 -17.20 -10.94
CA GLY A 134 14.08 -17.82 -12.00
C GLY A 134 15.43 -17.15 -12.26
N LEU A 135 15.71 -16.02 -11.61
CA LEU A 135 16.96 -15.28 -11.77
C LEU A 135 17.97 -15.71 -10.72
N ASP A 136 19.15 -16.09 -11.18
CA ASP A 136 20.31 -16.23 -10.29
C ASP A 136 20.82 -14.81 -9.94
N PRO A 137 20.83 -14.43 -8.65
CA PRO A 137 21.21 -13.08 -8.22
C PRO A 137 22.64 -12.70 -8.62
N ALA A 138 23.53 -13.68 -8.89
CA ALA A 138 24.87 -13.42 -9.39
C ALA A 138 24.91 -12.79 -10.79
N TRP A 139 23.80 -12.88 -11.54
CA TRP A 139 23.70 -12.40 -12.92
C TRP A 139 23.12 -10.99 -13.02
N ALA A 140 22.58 -10.43 -11.93
CA ALA A 140 22.02 -9.10 -11.93
C ALA A 140 23.15 -8.05 -11.97
N PRO A 141 23.23 -7.19 -13.00
CA PRO A 141 24.23 -6.13 -13.03
C PRO A 141 24.11 -5.21 -11.80
N PRO A 142 25.23 -4.74 -11.23
CA PRO A 142 25.18 -3.81 -10.11
C PRO A 142 24.41 -2.54 -10.52
N GLY A 143 23.48 -2.11 -9.67
CA GLY A 143 22.66 -0.93 -9.90
C GLY A 143 21.34 -1.16 -10.66
N THR A 144 21.05 -2.38 -11.13
CA THR A 144 19.77 -2.71 -11.81
C THR A 144 18.55 -2.28 -10.99
N TRP A 145 18.58 -2.52 -9.67
CA TRP A 145 17.50 -2.15 -8.76
C TRP A 145 17.36 -0.63 -8.56
N LEU A 146 18.48 0.09 -8.53
CA LEU A 146 18.47 1.56 -8.47
C LEU A 146 17.91 2.15 -9.76
N ALA A 147 18.31 1.62 -10.93
CA ALA A 147 17.79 2.04 -12.22
C ALA A 147 16.28 1.77 -12.34
N ALA A 148 15.81 0.59 -11.92
CA ALA A 148 14.39 0.25 -11.90
C ALA A 148 13.60 1.20 -10.99
N GLY A 149 14.10 1.48 -9.78
CA GLY A 149 13.47 2.43 -8.85
C GLY A 149 13.43 3.86 -9.38
N ALA A 150 14.51 4.32 -10.02
CA ALA A 150 14.59 5.64 -10.64
C ALA A 150 13.61 5.78 -11.82
N LEU A 151 13.57 4.77 -12.70
CA LEU A 151 12.64 4.72 -13.84
C LEU A 151 11.19 4.71 -13.36
N LEU A 152 10.85 3.89 -12.37
CA LEU A 152 9.51 3.85 -11.79
C LEU A 152 9.13 5.22 -11.20
N SER A 153 10.03 5.84 -10.45
CA SER A 153 9.80 7.18 -9.87
C SER A 153 9.58 8.24 -10.96
N ALA A 154 10.38 8.21 -12.03
CA ALA A 154 10.22 9.10 -13.17
C ALA A 154 8.87 8.90 -13.87
N LEU A 155 8.46 7.65 -14.12
CA LEU A 155 7.16 7.32 -14.73
C LEU A 155 5.99 7.79 -13.86
N LEU A 156 6.07 7.62 -12.55
CA LEU A 156 5.05 8.11 -11.62
C LEU A 156 4.96 9.64 -11.63
N LEU A 157 6.10 10.34 -11.65
CA LEU A 157 6.14 11.80 -11.74
C LEU A 157 5.55 12.31 -13.06
N VAL A 158 5.90 11.67 -14.18
CA VAL A 158 5.34 12.00 -15.51
C VAL A 158 3.83 11.78 -15.51
N THR A 159 3.37 10.62 -15.05
CA THR A 159 1.94 10.29 -14.96
C THR A 159 1.19 11.30 -14.08
N ALA A 160 1.76 11.66 -12.92
CA ALA A 160 1.18 12.67 -12.04
C ALA A 160 1.12 14.07 -12.68
N ARG A 161 2.10 14.43 -13.52
CA ARG A 161 2.06 15.70 -14.26
C ARG A 161 1.01 15.71 -15.37
N LEU A 162 0.92 14.63 -16.14
CA LEU A 162 -0.06 14.49 -17.24
C LEU A 162 -1.51 14.47 -16.73
N THR A 163 -1.75 13.84 -15.57
CA THR A 163 -3.09 13.79 -14.97
C THR A 163 -3.50 15.09 -14.27
N ARG A 164 -2.54 15.95 -13.88
CA ARG A 164 -2.86 17.29 -13.33
C ARG A 164 -3.26 18.29 -14.41
N SER A 165 -2.78 18.15 -15.65
CA SER A 165 -3.08 19.10 -16.73
C SER A 165 -4.52 19.04 -17.22
N GLU A 166 -5.22 17.93 -17.02
CA GLU A 166 -6.63 17.76 -17.39
C GLU A 166 -7.62 18.35 -16.36
N ALA A 167 -7.15 18.75 -15.18
CA ALA A 167 -7.97 19.25 -14.08
C ALA A 167 -8.01 20.80 -13.98
N ARG A 168 -7.48 21.51 -14.97
CA ARG A 168 -7.60 22.97 -15.13
C ARG A 168 -8.54 23.27 -16.28
#